data_AF-A0A1H2CWG4-F1
#
_entry.id   AF-A0A1H2CWG4-F1
#
_cell.length_a   1.000
_cell.length_b   1.000
_cell.length_c   1.000
_cell.angle_alpha   90.00
_cell.angle_beta   90.00
_cell.angle_gamma   90.00
#
_symmetry.space_group_name_H-M   'P 1'
#
loop_
_entity.id
_entity.type
_entity.pdbx_description
1 polymer ?
#
loop_
_entity_poly.entity_id
_entity_poly.type
_entity_poly.pdbx_seq_one_letter_code
_entity_poly.pdbx_strand_id
1 'polypeptide(L)'
;MAGTETVTVIRPPGKDPFGDPLPDGEQRFDVPGCRFAPGPSRETGNSSGAVQSDGTVYARRGTAQIPNGIAATDLVQVRGIVYTVVGHPQDWGRAGTVIVLRRYTG
;
A
#
# COMPACT_ATOMS: atom_id res chain seq x y z
N MET A 1 -16.61 -11.50 -12.58
CA MET A 1 -15.91 -11.78 -11.31
C MET A 1 -14.62 -10.98 -11.32
N ALA A 2 -14.40 -10.06 -10.38
CA ALA A 2 -13.11 -9.39 -10.28
C ALA A 2 -12.04 -10.44 -10.00
N GLY A 3 -11.09 -10.61 -10.93
CA GLY A 3 -9.97 -11.54 -10.78
C GLY A 3 -9.09 -11.17 -9.60
N THR A 4 -8.31 -12.13 -9.11
CA THR A 4 -7.22 -11.82 -8.18
C THR A 4 -6.03 -11.27 -8.95
N GLU A 5 -5.30 -10.33 -8.37
CA GLU A 5 -4.11 -9.72 -8.93
C GLU A 5 -2.93 -9.78 -7.95
N THR A 6 -1.73 -9.57 -8.47
CA THR A 6 -0.52 -9.40 -7.65
C THR A 6 -0.31 -7.91 -7.39
N VAL A 7 -0.09 -7.55 -6.14
CA VAL A 7 0.31 -6.20 -5.72
C VAL A 7 1.74 -6.26 -5.22
N THR A 8 2.52 -5.20 -5.40
CA THR A 8 3.88 -5.14 -4.88
C THR A 8 3.91 -4.23 -3.66
N VAL A 9 4.34 -4.75 -2.51
CA VAL A 9 4.61 -3.94 -1.32
C VAL A 9 6.05 -3.45 -1.40
N ILE A 10 6.23 -2.15 -1.26
CA ILE A 10 7.51 -1.47 -1.32
C ILE A 10 7.80 -0.93 0.07
N ARG A 11 8.85 -1.42 0.70
CA ARG A 11 9.32 -0.95 1.99
C ARG A 11 10.50 0.00 1.77
N PRO A 12 10.32 1.31 2.04
CA PRO A 12 11.43 2.25 1.94
C PRO A 12 12.57 1.87 2.91
N PRO A 13 13.81 2.30 2.62
CA PRO A 13 14.90 2.19 3.58
C PRO A 13 14.49 2.89 4.88
N GLY A 14 14.87 2.30 6.02
CA GLY A 14 14.77 3.01 7.29
C GLY A 14 15.61 4.29 7.25
N LYS A 15 15.39 5.21 8.18
CA LYS A 15 16.20 6.42 8.28
C LYS A 15 17.06 6.38 9.53
N ASP A 16 18.27 6.91 9.43
CA ASP A 16 19.13 7.15 10.57
C ASP A 16 18.60 8.34 11.41
N PRO A 17 19.23 8.68 12.55
CA PRO A 17 18.81 9.80 13.40
C PRO A 17 18.89 11.19 12.72
N PHE A 18 19.65 11.32 11.62
CA PHE A 18 19.80 12.55 10.85
C PHE A 18 18.82 12.62 9.67
N GLY A 19 18.05 11.55 9.43
CA GLY A 19 17.06 11.46 8.37
C GLY A 19 17.58 10.87 7.06
N ASP A 20 18.85 10.44 7.04
CA ASP A 20 19.46 9.79 5.90
C ASP A 20 18.98 8.35 5.77
N PRO A 21 18.75 7.84 4.55
CA PRO A 21 18.34 6.45 4.36
C PRO A 21 19.45 5.51 4.83
N LEU A 22 19.08 4.52 5.62
CA LEU A 22 19.93 3.39 5.98
C LEU A 22 20.40 2.66 4.70
N PRO A 23 21.59 2.05 4.73
CA PRO A 23 22.17 1.39 3.56
C PRO A 23 21.37 0.17 3.09
N ASP A 24 20.52 -0.38 3.95
CA ASP A 24 19.51 -1.36 3.58
C ASP A 24 18.48 -0.71 2.66
N GLY A 25 18.74 -0.76 1.35
CA GLY A 25 17.92 -0.12 0.33
C GLY A 25 16.45 -0.56 0.34
N GLU A 26 15.69 0.01 -0.60
CA GLU A 26 14.27 -0.33 -0.78
C GLU A 26 14.05 -1.83 -0.98
N GLN A 27 13.10 -2.41 -0.25
CA GLN A 27 12.72 -3.81 -0.39
C GLN A 27 11.38 -3.92 -1.11
N ARG A 28 11.25 -4.91 -1.99
CA ARG A 28 10.02 -5.15 -2.77
C ARG A 28 9.53 -6.58 -2.56
N PHE A 29 8.23 -6.71 -2.31
CA PHE A 29 7.57 -7.99 -2.05
C PHE A 29 6.34 -8.11 -2.92
N ASP A 30 6.32 -9.09 -3.82
CA ASP A 30 5.13 -9.39 -4.63
C ASP A 30 4.13 -10.21 -3.81
N VAL A 31 2.88 -9.75 -3.73
CA VAL A 31 1.81 -10.39 -2.97
C VAL A 31 0.72 -10.85 -3.94
N PRO A 32 0.70 -12.13 -4.33
CA PRO A 32 -0.30 -12.68 -5.24
C PRO A 32 -1.63 -12.94 -4.53
N GLY A 33 -2.69 -13.07 -5.31
CA GLY A 33 -4.01 -13.48 -4.81
C GLY A 33 -4.78 -12.35 -4.12
N CYS A 34 -4.38 -11.10 -4.32
CA CYS A 34 -5.04 -9.92 -3.78
C CYS A 34 -6.26 -9.54 -4.63
N ARG A 35 -7.19 -8.81 -4.02
CA ARG A 35 -8.27 -8.12 -4.74
C ARG A 35 -8.16 -6.63 -4.48
N PHE A 36 -8.30 -5.83 -5.51
CA PHE A 36 -8.32 -4.37 -5.39
C PHE A 36 -9.73 -3.82 -5.65
N ALA A 37 -10.27 -3.12 -4.66
CA ALA A 37 -11.48 -2.32 -4.81
C ALA A 37 -11.05 -0.85 -4.98
N PRO A 38 -11.23 -0.24 -6.16
CA PRO A 38 -10.99 1.19 -6.32
C PRO A 38 -11.99 1.98 -5.48
N GLY A 39 -11.49 2.97 -4.75
CA GLY A 39 -12.30 3.93 -4.00
C GLY A 39 -12.70 5.12 -4.86
N PRO A 40 -13.48 6.07 -4.31
CA PRO A 40 -13.81 7.30 -4.99
C PRO A 40 -12.53 8.12 -5.25
N SER A 41 -12.41 8.67 -6.45
CA SER A 41 -11.47 9.75 -6.71
C SER A 41 -12.13 11.08 -6.35
N ARG A 42 -11.45 11.93 -5.58
CA ARG A 42 -11.92 13.27 -5.23
C ARG A 42 -10.88 14.30 -5.66
N GLU A 43 -11.32 15.31 -6.39
CA GLU A 43 -10.54 16.51 -6.62
C GLU A 43 -10.59 17.34 -5.33
N THR A 44 -9.44 17.59 -4.70
CA THR A 44 -9.38 18.46 -3.52
C THR A 44 -9.20 19.89 -3.98
N GLY A 45 -10.28 20.68 -3.95
CA GLY A 45 -10.37 22.00 -4.57
C GLY A 45 -9.56 23.15 -3.93
N ASN A 46 -8.67 22.90 -2.98
CA ASN A 46 -7.90 23.96 -2.33
C ASN A 46 -6.39 23.76 -2.56
N SER A 47 -5.87 24.52 -3.52
CA SER A 47 -4.47 24.61 -3.98
C SER A 47 -3.92 23.39 -4.70
N SER A 48 -3.65 23.59 -6.00
CA SER A 48 -2.81 22.73 -6.86
C SER A 48 -3.39 21.37 -7.23
N GLY A 49 -4.53 21.33 -7.92
CA GLY A 49 -4.92 20.22 -8.82
C GLY A 49 -4.88 18.80 -8.23
N ALA A 50 -4.87 18.66 -6.91
CA ALA A 50 -4.48 17.42 -6.28
C ALA A 50 -5.62 16.39 -6.38
N VAL A 51 -5.44 15.37 -7.21
CA VAL A 51 -6.39 14.25 -7.28
C VAL A 51 -6.03 13.27 -6.17
N GLN A 52 -6.95 13.13 -5.23
CA GLN A 52 -6.88 12.06 -4.24
C GLN A 52 -7.59 10.84 -4.84
N SER A 53 -6.86 9.74 -5.01
CA SER A 53 -7.44 8.46 -5.39
C SER A 53 -7.30 7.48 -4.25
N ASP A 54 -8.43 7.05 -3.69
CA ASP A 54 -8.45 6.04 -2.63
C ASP A 54 -8.62 4.62 -3.23
N GLY A 55 -8.23 3.61 -2.48
CA GLY A 55 -8.37 2.21 -2.87
C GLY A 55 -8.32 1.29 -1.66
N THR A 56 -8.77 0.05 -1.81
CA THR A 56 -8.68 -0.96 -0.76
C THR A 56 -8.18 -2.27 -1.34
N VAL A 57 -7.09 -2.79 -0.76
CA VAL A 57 -6.58 -4.11 -1.08
C VAL A 57 -7.07 -5.10 -0.03
N TYR A 58 -7.61 -6.20 -0.52
CA TYR A 58 -7.94 -7.39 0.26
C TYR A 58 -6.90 -8.45 -0.04
N ALA A 59 -6.08 -8.77 0.95
CA ALA A 59 -5.04 -9.78 0.87
C ALA A 59 -5.40 -11.01 1.71
N ARG A 60 -4.80 -12.15 1.40
CA ARG A 60 -4.86 -13.33 2.29
C ARG A 60 -4.13 -13.01 3.60
N ARG A 61 -4.53 -13.71 4.67
CA ARG A 61 -4.00 -13.50 6.02
C ARG A 61 -2.49 -13.41 6.03
N GLY A 62 -1.97 -12.36 6.65
CA GLY A 62 -0.56 -12.22 7.00
C GLY A 62 0.34 -12.52 5.81
N THR A 63 0.23 -11.72 4.75
CA THR A 63 1.11 -11.67 3.56
C THR A 63 2.46 -12.33 3.81
N ALA A 64 2.51 -13.66 3.69
CA ALA A 64 3.48 -14.51 4.38
C ALA A 64 4.93 -14.32 3.90
N GLN A 65 5.05 -13.56 2.82
CA GLN A 65 6.25 -13.21 2.10
C GLN A 65 6.83 -11.87 2.55
N ILE A 66 6.10 -11.12 3.41
CA ILE A 66 6.54 -9.83 3.95
C ILE A 66 6.94 -10.01 5.41
N PRO A 67 8.24 -9.85 5.75
CA PRO A 67 8.70 -9.85 7.12
C PRO A 67 7.95 -8.80 7.95
N ASN A 68 7.41 -9.22 9.10
CA ASN A 68 6.64 -8.39 10.03
C ASN A 68 5.32 -7.81 9.47
N GLY A 69 4.81 -8.35 8.36
CA GLY A 69 3.58 -7.87 7.72
C GLY A 69 3.75 -6.49 7.07
N ILE A 70 2.62 -5.91 6.66
CA ILE A 70 2.58 -4.59 6.01
C ILE A 70 2.51 -3.51 7.08
N ALA A 71 3.34 -2.49 6.95
CA ALA A 71 3.39 -1.32 7.82
C ALA A 71 2.71 -0.10 7.18
N ALA A 72 2.34 0.89 8.00
CA ALA A 72 1.79 2.17 7.52
C ALA A 72 2.81 2.99 6.70
N THR A 73 4.11 2.72 6.89
CA THR A 73 5.21 3.34 6.15
C THR A 73 5.50 2.65 4.82
N ASP A 74 4.92 1.47 4.58
CA ASP A 74 5.08 0.79 3.30
C ASP A 74 4.24 1.51 2.22
N LEU A 75 4.67 1.36 0.97
CA LEU A 75 3.91 1.75 -0.21
C LEU A 75 3.37 0.49 -0.88
N VAL A 76 2.25 0.63 -1.60
CA VAL A 76 1.66 -0.48 -2.34
C VAL A 76 1.47 -0.10 -3.79
N GLN A 77 2.10 -0.85 -4.68
CA GLN A 77 1.93 -0.72 -6.11
C GLN A 77 0.85 -1.67 -6.61
N VAL A 78 -0.19 -1.11 -7.22
CA VAL A 78 -1.30 -1.84 -7.84
C VAL A 78 -1.37 -1.42 -9.30
N ARG A 79 -1.23 -2.38 -10.24
CA ARG A 79 -1.28 -2.12 -11.69
C ARG A 79 -0.33 -1.00 -12.16
N GLY A 80 0.86 -0.93 -11.57
CA GLY A 80 1.88 0.08 -11.88
C GLY A 80 1.67 1.44 -11.18
N ILE A 81 0.60 1.60 -10.39
CA ILE A 81 0.31 2.82 -9.65
C ILE A 81 0.71 2.63 -8.19
N VAL A 82 1.53 3.54 -7.66
CA VAL A 82 1.99 3.52 -6.26
C VAL A 82 1.02 4.31 -5.39
N TYR A 83 0.64 3.69 -4.27
CA TYR A 83 -0.21 4.26 -3.22
C TYR A 83 0.53 4.22 -1.88
N THR A 84 0.19 5.14 -0.99
CA THR A 84 0.56 5.07 0.43
C THR A 84 -0.44 4.21 1.19
N VAL A 85 0.04 3.49 2.20
CA VAL A 85 -0.84 2.80 3.16
C VAL A 85 -1.44 3.84 4.11
N VAL A 86 -2.75 3.76 4.31
CA VAL A 86 -3.48 4.63 5.23
C VAL A 86 -3.75 3.89 6.53
N GLY A 87 -3.18 4.40 7.62
CA GLY A 87 -3.33 3.80 8.94
C GLY A 87 -2.72 2.39 9.02
N HIS A 88 -3.22 1.59 9.95
CA HIS A 88 -2.76 0.21 10.12
C HIS A 88 -3.60 -0.77 9.29
N PRO A 89 -2.96 -1.75 8.61
CA PRO A 89 -3.69 -2.85 8.00
C PRO A 89 -4.56 -3.58 9.02
N GLN A 90 -5.79 -3.91 8.61
CA GLN A 90 -6.78 -4.55 9.47
C GLN A 90 -6.72 -6.06 9.25
N ASP A 91 -6.18 -6.81 10.21
CA ASP A 91 -6.15 -8.27 10.16
C ASP A 91 -7.47 -8.86 10.70
N TRP A 92 -8.16 -9.61 9.85
CA TRP A 92 -9.41 -10.33 10.17
C TRP A 92 -9.16 -11.83 10.38
N GLY A 93 -7.91 -12.23 10.65
CA GLY A 93 -7.53 -13.61 10.87
C GLY A 93 -7.72 -14.44 9.60
N ARG A 94 -8.49 -15.52 9.66
CA ARG A 94 -8.69 -16.42 8.49
C ARG A 94 -9.38 -15.73 7.32
N ALA A 95 -10.12 -14.65 7.56
CA ALA A 95 -10.80 -13.89 6.50
C ALA A 95 -9.84 -13.04 5.64
N GLY A 96 -8.61 -12.80 6.12
CA GLY A 96 -7.59 -12.05 5.40
C GLY A 96 -7.26 -10.70 6.04
N THR A 97 -6.61 -9.84 5.26
CA THR A 97 -6.15 -8.53 5.71
C THR A 97 -6.69 -7.46 4.76
N VAL A 98 -7.18 -6.35 5.33
CA VAL A 98 -7.67 -5.19 4.59
C VAL A 98 -6.66 -4.05 4.71
N ILE A 99 -6.24 -3.51 3.56
CA ILE A 99 -5.24 -2.45 3.48
C ILE A 99 -5.88 -1.27 2.75
N VAL A 100 -6.06 -0.16 3.46
CA VAL A 100 -6.59 1.07 2.86
C VAL A 100 -5.44 1.82 2.22
N LEU A 101 -5.64 2.24 0.97
CA LEU A 101 -4.64 2.88 0.14
C LEU A 101 -5.08 4.29 -0.24
N ARG A 102 -4.12 5.20 -0.36
CA ARG A 102 -4.34 6.54 -0.88
C ARG A 102 -3.22 6.95 -1.82
N ARG A 103 -3.57 7.64 -2.88
CA ARG A 103 -2.63 8.32 -3.76
C ARG A 103 -2.95 9.80 -3.79
N TYR A 104 -1.92 10.61 -3.67
CA TYR A 104 -1.95 12.04 -3.95
C TYR A 104 -1.22 12.25 -5.27
N THR A 105 -1.90 12.78 -6.29
CA THR A 105 -1.24 13.30 -7.48
C THR A 105 -1.33 14.81 -7.43
N GLY A 106 -0.22 15.50 -7.20
CA GLY A 106 -0.10 16.95 -7.35
C GLY A 106 0.32 17.34 -8.77
#